data_AF-A0A1G3A7N8-F1
#
_entry.id   AF-A0A1G3A7N8-F1
#
_cell.length_a   1.000
_cell.length_b   1.000
_cell.length_c   1.000
_cell.angle_alpha   90.00
_cell.angle_beta   90.00
_cell.angle_gamma   90.00
#
_symmetry.space_group_name_H-M   'P 1'
#
loop_
_entity.id
_entity.type
_entity.pdbx_description
1 polymer ?
#
loop_
_entity_poly.entity_id
_entity_poly.type
_entity_poly.pdbx_seq_one_letter_code
_entity_poly.pdbx_strand_id
1 'polypeptide(L)'
;MEETFRQGVIRWHLIRGRVVLLDRDFFADYYAHDVVSGKGRPLARRIHGFVLRRFYRRPDVVICLDADAETMFARKCEGTVELLQRRRGEYHGLRECVKRFELVDATRPIEAVLHDVHRRICRYYDEQIAGKALGGARVS
;
A
#
# COMPACT_ATOMS: atom_id res chain seq x y z
N MET A 1 11.75 -6.78 15.35
CA MET A 1 12.62 -5.69 15.82
C MET A 1 12.72 -4.58 14.77
N GLU A 2 13.03 -4.90 13.50
CA GLU A 2 13.07 -3.92 12.41
C GLU A 2 11.71 -3.28 12.08
N GLU A 3 10.65 -4.08 12.08
CA GLU A 3 9.29 -3.64 11.75
C GLU A 3 8.77 -2.55 12.70
N THR A 4 8.89 -2.79 14.00
CA THR A 4 8.52 -1.84 15.07
C THR A 4 9.35 -0.56 15.01
N PHE A 5 10.63 -0.66 14.63
CA PHE A 5 11.50 0.50 14.46
C PHE A 5 11.04 1.39 13.30
N ARG A 6 10.78 0.81 12.12
CA ARG A 6 10.25 1.56 10.96
C ARG A 6 8.90 2.21 11.28
N GLN A 7 8.00 1.54 12.00
CA GLN A 7 6.74 2.14 12.46
C GLN A 7 6.96 3.35 13.38
N GLY A 8 7.96 3.27 14.27
CA GLY A 8 8.37 4.40 15.11
C GLY A 8 8.86 5.60 14.29
N VAL A 9 9.73 5.35 13.30
CA VAL A 9 10.25 6.39 12.39
C VAL A 9 9.13 7.02 11.58
N ILE A 10 8.26 6.21 10.98
CA ILE A 10 7.09 6.67 10.24
C ILE A 10 6.25 7.58 11.13
N ARG A 11 5.88 7.11 12.32
CA ARG A 11 5.06 7.88 13.27
C ARG A 11 5.73 9.20 13.66
N TRP A 12 7.03 9.21 13.90
CA TRP A 12 7.80 10.41 14.24
C TRP A 12 7.76 11.47 13.12
N HIS A 13 7.82 11.05 11.86
CA HIS A 13 7.70 11.94 10.70
C HIS A 13 6.27 12.48 10.55
N LEU A 14 5.25 11.62 10.69
CA LEU A 14 3.85 12.02 10.56
C LEU A 14 3.39 13.02 11.63
N ILE A 15 3.80 12.81 12.89
CA ILE A 15 3.46 13.73 13.99
C ILE A 15 4.02 15.14 13.72
N ARG A 16 5.10 15.25 12.94
CA ARG A 16 5.68 16.52 12.48
C ARG A 16 5.05 17.05 11.20
N GLY A 17 3.93 16.48 10.75
CA GLY A 17 3.23 16.89 9.53
C GLY A 17 3.97 16.54 8.24
N ARG A 18 4.97 15.64 8.27
CA ARG A 18 5.72 15.25 7.08
C ARG A 18 5.01 14.14 6.31
N VAL A 19 5.19 14.15 5.00
CA VAL A 19 4.78 13.06 4.11
C VAL A 19 5.81 11.94 4.19
N VAL A 20 5.33 10.70 4.19
CA VAL A 20 6.19 9.50 4.18
C VAL A 20 5.79 8.66 2.98
N LEU A 21 6.74 8.46 2.06
CA LEU A 21 6.61 7.57 0.92
C LEU A 21 7.34 6.26 1.23
N LEU A 22 6.68 5.14 0.97
CA LEU A 22 7.23 3.80 1.20
C LEU A 22 7.22 3.05 -0.13
N ASP A 23 8.40 2.62 -0.57
CA ASP A 23 8.53 1.66 -1.67
C ASP A 23 8.43 0.25 -1.07
N ARG A 24 7.24 -0.34 -1.20
CA ARG A 24 6.78 -1.57 -0.53
C ARG A 24 6.62 -1.41 0.99
N ASP A 25 5.37 -1.41 1.43
CA ASP A 25 5.02 -1.40 2.85
C ASP A 25 4.94 -2.84 3.37
N PHE A 26 5.42 -3.09 4.59
CA PHE A 26 5.27 -4.39 5.25
C PHE A 26 3.81 -4.84 5.37
N PHE A 27 2.86 -3.91 5.42
CA PHE A 27 1.44 -4.23 5.35
C PHE A 27 1.10 -4.99 4.07
N ALA A 28 1.68 -4.60 2.93
CA ALA A 28 1.46 -5.26 1.66
C ALA A 28 2.12 -6.65 1.64
N ASP A 29 3.35 -6.77 2.15
CA ASP A 29 4.07 -8.04 2.23
C ASP A 29 3.41 -9.01 3.22
N TYR A 30 2.96 -8.51 4.37
CA TYR A 30 2.21 -9.27 5.37
C TYR A 30 0.89 -9.76 4.79
N TYR A 31 0.13 -8.89 4.14
CA TYR A 31 -1.16 -9.26 3.56
C TYR A 31 -1.00 -10.29 2.43
N ALA A 32 0.00 -10.12 1.55
CA ALA A 32 0.36 -11.11 0.55
C ALA A 32 0.65 -12.47 1.21
N HIS A 33 1.51 -12.51 2.25
CA HIS A 33 1.80 -13.75 2.98
C HIS A 33 0.60 -14.34 3.75
N ASP A 34 -0.28 -13.50 4.30
CA ASP A 34 -1.39 -13.93 5.15
C ASP A 34 -2.63 -14.36 4.35
N VAL A 35 -2.92 -13.75 3.19
CA VAL A 35 -3.98 -14.23 2.27
C VAL A 35 -3.61 -15.58 1.64
N VAL A 36 -2.32 -15.80 1.38
CA VAL A 36 -1.76 -17.04 0.83
C VAL A 36 -1.92 -18.26 1.74
N SER A 37 -1.87 -18.06 3.06
CA SER A 37 -1.73 -19.16 4.02
C SER A 37 -3.10 -19.62 4.54
N GLY A 38 -3.92 -20.16 3.65
CA GLY A 38 -5.19 -20.82 3.96
C GLY A 38 -4.99 -22.31 4.19
N LYS A 39 -4.65 -22.72 5.43
CA LYS A 39 -4.92 -24.02 6.09
C LYS A 39 -4.09 -24.13 7.38
N GLY A 40 -4.77 -24.28 8.52
CA GLY A 40 -4.19 -24.61 9.84
C GLY A 40 -3.28 -23.55 10.48
N ARG A 41 -3.82 -22.63 11.28
CA ARG A 41 -3.00 -21.61 11.95
C ARG A 41 -2.77 -21.90 13.45
N PRO A 42 -1.52 -21.81 13.95
CA PRO A 42 -1.22 -21.72 15.37
C PRO A 42 -1.81 -20.44 15.98
N LEU A 43 -2.28 -20.51 17.23
CA LEU A 43 -2.92 -19.41 17.96
C LEU A 43 -2.09 -18.11 17.96
N ALA A 44 -0.76 -18.24 18.01
CA ALA A 44 0.19 -17.13 17.98
C ALA A 44 0.07 -16.24 16.73
N ARG A 45 -0.20 -16.82 15.55
CA ARG A 45 -0.33 -16.05 14.29
C ARG A 45 -1.68 -15.32 14.19
N ARG A 46 -2.73 -15.84 14.84
CA ARG A 46 -4.03 -15.17 14.95
C ARG A 46 -3.95 -13.96 15.88
N ILE A 47 -3.25 -14.11 17.00
CA ILE A 47 -2.96 -13.00 17.93
C ILE A 47 -2.08 -11.96 17.23
N HIS A 48 -1.04 -12.39 16.52
CA HIS A 48 -0.19 -11.50 15.73
C HIS A 48 -0.98 -10.74 14.66
N GLY A 49 -1.83 -11.41 13.88
CA GLY A 49 -2.70 -10.77 12.89
C GLY A 49 -3.73 -9.81 13.50
N PHE A 50 -4.25 -10.14 14.69
CA PHE A 50 -5.15 -9.24 15.44
C PHE A 50 -4.41 -7.98 15.95
N VAL A 51 -3.20 -8.16 16.51
CA VAL A 51 -2.34 -7.06 16.95
C VAL A 51 -1.95 -6.18 15.77
N LEU A 52 -1.55 -6.76 14.63
CA LEU A 52 -1.26 -6.00 13.42
C LEU A 52 -2.50 -5.25 12.92
N ARG A 53 -3.66 -5.90 12.84
CA ARG A 53 -4.88 -5.19 12.39
C ARG A 53 -5.28 -4.03 13.30
N ARG A 54 -4.96 -4.10 14.61
CA ARG A 54 -5.37 -3.10 15.59
C ARG A 54 -4.34 -2.00 15.84
N PHE A 55 -3.06 -2.31 15.76
CA PHE A 55 -1.95 -1.42 16.13
C PHE A 55 -1.12 -0.95 14.94
N TYR A 56 -1.20 -1.64 13.80
CA TYR A 56 -0.44 -1.25 12.62
C TYR A 56 -1.13 -0.12 11.87
N ARG A 57 -0.38 0.92 11.53
CA ARG A 57 -0.90 2.02 10.72
C ARG A 57 -1.17 1.48 9.32
N ARG A 58 -2.36 1.76 8.79
CA ARG A 58 -2.66 1.56 7.37
C ARG A 58 -2.22 2.77 6.56
N PRO A 59 -1.62 2.58 5.36
CA PRO A 59 -1.37 3.69 4.44
C PRO A 59 -2.67 4.42 4.13
N ASP A 60 -2.60 5.75 4.03
CA ASP A 60 -3.77 6.54 3.67
C ASP A 60 -4.10 6.42 2.18
N VAL A 61 -3.07 6.22 1.35
CA VAL A 61 -3.16 5.91 -0.08
C VAL A 61 -2.13 4.84 -0.44
N VAL A 62 -2.53 3.86 -1.23
CA VAL A 62 -1.63 2.90 -1.89
C VAL A 62 -1.73 3.12 -3.38
N ILE A 63 -0.58 3.29 -4.04
CA ILE A 63 -0.48 3.35 -5.49
C ILE A 63 0.11 2.02 -5.95
N CYS A 64 -0.68 1.24 -6.69
CA CYS A 64 -0.28 -0.05 -7.23
C CYS A 64 0.07 0.11 -8.71
N LEU A 65 1.35 -0.07 -9.02
CA LEU A 65 1.85 -0.09 -10.40
C LEU A 65 1.58 -1.48 -10.99
N ASP A 66 0.54 -1.59 -11.80
CA ASP A 66 0.05 -2.85 -12.34
C ASP A 66 0.54 -3.07 -13.78
N ALA A 67 0.96 -4.29 -14.07
CA ALA A 67 1.25 -4.79 -15.40
C ALA A 67 0.89 -6.28 -15.42
N ASP A 68 0.72 -6.86 -16.61
CA ASP A 68 0.59 -8.31 -16.74
C ASP A 68 1.90 -9.03 -16.33
N ALA A 69 1.76 -10.29 -15.93
CA ALA A 69 2.86 -11.06 -15.36
C ALA A 69 3.98 -11.29 -16.38
N GLU A 70 3.62 -11.45 -17.65
CA GLU A 70 4.52 -11.59 -18.77
C GLU A 70 5.37 -10.33 -18.97
N THR A 71 4.74 -9.15 -18.96
CA THR A 71 5.43 -7.86 -19.01
C THR A 71 6.35 -7.65 -17.80
N MET A 72 5.89 -7.98 -16.59
CA MET A 72 6.73 -7.92 -15.39
C MET A 72 7.95 -8.85 -15.49
N PHE A 73 7.72 -10.08 -15.95
CA PHE A 73 8.77 -11.07 -16.15
C PHE A 73 9.77 -10.61 -17.20
N ALA A 74 9.32 -10.10 -18.35
CA ALA A 74 10.20 -9.61 -19.40
C ALA A 74 11.12 -8.46 -18.95
N ARG A 75 10.70 -7.65 -17.98
CA ARG A 75 11.47 -6.49 -17.49
C ARG A 75 12.52 -6.85 -16.44
N LYS A 76 12.20 -7.75 -15.51
CA LYS A 76 13.01 -8.00 -14.31
C LYS A 76 13.38 -9.47 -14.11
N CYS A 77 12.72 -10.39 -14.80
CA CYS A 77 12.87 -11.84 -14.69
C CYS A 77 12.78 -12.36 -13.25
N GLU A 78 11.95 -11.75 -12.40
CA GLU A 78 11.81 -12.17 -10.99
C GLU A 78 10.89 -13.39 -10.85
N GLY A 79 11.48 -14.57 -10.68
CA GLY A 79 10.74 -15.80 -10.42
C GLY A 79 10.11 -16.38 -11.68
N THR A 80 8.82 -16.75 -11.62
CA THR A 80 8.08 -17.28 -12.78
C THR A 80 6.86 -16.41 -13.08
N VAL A 81 6.33 -16.51 -14.30
CA VAL A 81 5.11 -15.78 -14.71
C VAL A 81 3.94 -16.15 -13.79
N GLU A 82 3.81 -17.42 -13.38
CA GLU A 82 2.75 -17.88 -12.48
C GLU A 82 2.87 -17.24 -11.09
N LEU A 83 4.09 -17.11 -10.57
CA LEU A 83 4.34 -16.44 -9.30
C LEU A 83 3.99 -14.96 -9.38
N LEU A 84 4.34 -14.28 -10.47
CA LEU A 84 4.02 -12.88 -10.69
C LEU A 84 2.51 -12.65 -10.85
N GLN A 85 1.82 -13.52 -11.59
CA GLN A 85 0.37 -13.46 -11.76
C GLN A 85 -0.35 -13.68 -10.41
N ARG A 86 0.14 -14.62 -9.60
CA ARG A 86 -0.37 -14.83 -8.24
C ARG A 86 -0.17 -13.58 -7.37
N ARG A 87 1.05 -13.03 -7.32
CA ARG A 87 1.38 -11.81 -6.55
C ARG A 87 0.53 -10.63 -7.00
N ARG A 88 0.32 -10.46 -8.30
CA ARG A 88 -0.58 -9.43 -8.86
C ARG A 88 -1.98 -9.54 -8.25
N GLY A 89 -2.54 -10.74 -8.19
CA GLY A 89 -3.83 -10.98 -7.53
C GLY A 89 -3.82 -10.65 -6.03
N GLU A 90 -2.75 -11.00 -5.31
CA GLU A 90 -2.58 -10.67 -3.88
C GLU A 90 -2.53 -9.14 -3.64
N TYR A 91 -1.78 -8.41 -4.46
CA TYR A 91 -1.73 -6.94 -4.40
C TYR A 91 -3.08 -6.30 -4.74
N HIS A 92 -3.84 -6.85 -5.69
CA HIS A 92 -5.19 -6.37 -5.97
C HIS A 92 -6.13 -6.56 -4.78
N GLY A 93 -5.96 -7.65 -4.01
CA GLY A 93 -6.71 -7.89 -2.77
C GLY A 93 -6.51 -6.81 -1.70
N LEU A 94 -5.38 -6.09 -1.72
CA LEU A 94 -5.13 -4.98 -0.77
C LEU A 94 -6.18 -3.88 -0.84
N ARG A 95 -6.87 -3.73 -1.98
CA ARG A 95 -7.95 -2.75 -2.16
C ARG A 95 -9.04 -2.86 -1.08
N GLU A 96 -9.25 -4.06 -0.55
CA GLU A 96 -10.27 -4.33 0.48
C GLU A 96 -9.81 -3.94 1.89
N CYS A 97 -8.51 -3.69 2.05
CA CYS A 97 -7.90 -3.49 3.36
C CYS A 97 -7.33 -2.09 3.58
N VAL A 98 -7.22 -1.28 2.54
CA VAL A 98 -6.74 0.11 2.63
C VAL A 98 -7.85 1.10 2.33
N LYS A 99 -7.71 2.34 2.81
CA LYS A 99 -8.74 3.37 2.62
C LYS A 99 -8.86 3.81 1.17
N ARG A 100 -7.72 3.96 0.49
CA ARG A 100 -7.64 4.38 -0.90
C ARG A 100 -6.58 3.55 -1.61
N PHE A 101 -7.02 2.88 -2.67
CA PHE A 101 -6.17 2.06 -3.52
C PHE A 101 -6.28 2.57 -4.95
N GLU A 102 -5.16 2.98 -5.52
CA GLU A 102 -5.08 3.61 -6.83
C GLU A 102 -4.24 2.72 -7.75
N LEU A 103 -4.88 2.06 -8.70
CA LEU A 103 -4.19 1.23 -9.69
C LEU A 103 -3.73 2.08 -10.87
N VAL A 104 -2.44 2.00 -11.19
CA VAL A 104 -1.79 2.72 -12.29
C VAL A 104 -1.22 1.70 -13.27
N ASP A 105 -1.59 1.84 -14.54
CA ASP A 105 -1.08 1.00 -15.61
C ASP A 105 0.41 1.30 -15.86
N ALA A 106 1.25 0.36 -15.45
CA ALA A 106 2.70 0.40 -15.58
C ALA A 106 3.20 -0.23 -16.90
N THR A 107 2.32 -0.67 -17.80
CA THR A 107 2.71 -1.11 -19.16
C THR A 107 3.04 0.07 -20.07
N ARG A 108 2.54 1.27 -19.73
CA ARG A 108 2.77 2.53 -20.44
C ARG A 108 4.22 3.05 -20.32
N PRO A 109 4.63 4.01 -21.19
CA PRO A 109 5.92 4.69 -21.06
C PRO A 109 6.10 5.37 -19.70
N ILE A 110 7.35 5.41 -19.20
CA ILE A 110 7.67 5.85 -17.83
C ILE A 110 7.19 7.27 -17.53
N GLU A 111 7.26 8.18 -18.51
CA GLU A 111 6.82 9.57 -18.37
C GLU A 111 5.30 9.65 -18.15
N ALA A 112 4.55 8.80 -18.85
CA ALA A 112 3.10 8.73 -18.73
C ALA A 112 2.68 8.12 -17.38
N VAL A 113 3.41 7.11 -16.91
CA VAL A 113 3.21 6.50 -15.58
C VAL A 113 3.51 7.52 -14.49
N LEU A 114 4.65 8.21 -14.57
CA LEU A 114 5.04 9.23 -13.60
C LEU A 114 4.01 10.36 -13.51
N HIS A 115 3.53 10.83 -14.66
CA HIS A 115 2.49 11.86 -14.69
C HIS A 115 1.18 11.38 -14.04
N ASP A 116 0.76 10.13 -14.28
CA ASP A 116 -0.46 9.59 -13.65
C ASP A 116 -0.30 9.45 -12.13
N VAL A 117 0.85 8.92 -11.67
CA VAL A 117 1.18 8.81 -10.23
C VAL A 117 1.16 10.19 -9.58
N HIS A 118 1.85 11.17 -10.16
CA HIS A 118 1.91 12.54 -9.65
C HIS A 118 0.50 13.16 -9.53
N ARG A 119 -0.29 13.06 -10.59
CA ARG A 119 -1.68 13.56 -10.62
C ARG A 119 -2.53 12.97 -9.49
N ARG A 120 -2.42 11.66 -9.23
CA ARG A 120 -3.19 10.98 -8.19
C ARG A 120 -2.75 11.39 -6.78
N ILE A 121 -1.46 11.62 -6.58
CA ILE A 121 -0.93 12.14 -5.31
C ILE A 121 -1.45 13.56 -5.08
N CYS A 122 -1.32 14.46 -6.06
CA CYS A 122 -1.82 15.84 -5.94
C CYS A 122 -3.33 15.86 -5.64
N ARG A 123 -4.13 15.13 -6.41
CA ARG A 123 -5.58 14.99 -6.19
C ARG A 123 -5.89 14.54 -4.77
N TYR A 124 -5.17 13.55 -4.25
CA TYR A 124 -5.36 13.11 -2.87
C TYR A 124 -5.12 14.25 -1.87
N TYR A 125 -4.04 15.02 -2.04
CA TYR A 125 -3.75 16.15 -1.15
C TYR A 125 -4.80 17.27 -1.24
N ASP A 126 -5.23 17.61 -2.45
CA ASP A 126 -6.24 18.65 -2.66
C ASP A 126 -7.56 18.28 -1.95
N GLU A 127 -7.99 17.02 -2.08
CA GLU A 127 -9.17 16.50 -1.37
C GLU A 127 -9.01 16.56 0.16
N GLN A 128 -7.81 16.26 0.70
CA GLN A 128 -7.55 16.35 2.14
C GLN A 128 -7.56 17.79 2.65
N ILE A 129 -7.00 18.74 1.88
CA ILE A 129 -7.01 20.16 2.24
C ILE A 129 -8.44 20.70 2.21
N ALA A 130 -9.19 20.42 1.15
CA ALA A 130 -10.59 20.82 1.04
C ALA A 130 -11.45 20.23 2.18
N GLY A 131 -11.26 18.94 2.49
CA GLY A 131 -11.95 18.28 3.59
C GLY A 131 -11.64 18.91 4.96
N LYS A 132 -10.39 19.31 5.21
CA LYS A 132 -10.00 20.02 6.44
C LYS A 132 -10.60 21.42 6.52
N ALA A 133 -10.64 22.16 5.42
CA ALA A 133 -11.24 23.49 5.37
C ALA A 133 -12.74 23.45 5.70
N LEU A 134 -13.47 22.46 5.15
CA LEU A 134 -14.88 22.23 5.43
C LEU A 134 -15.15 21.72 6.86
N GLY A 135 -14.23 20.94 7.43
CA GLY A 135 -14.33 20.45 8.81
C GLY A 135 -14.01 21.51 9.87
N GLY A 136 -13.08 22.42 9.58
CA GLY A 136 -12.74 23.54 10.46
C GLY A 136 -13.84 24.60 10.58
N ALA A 137 -14.59 24.82 9.49
CA ALA A 137 -15.69 25.79 9.47
C ALA A 137 -16.94 25.38 10.29
N ARG A 138 -17.02 24.13 10.78
CA ARG A 138 -18.14 23.64 11.62
C ARG A 138 -17.90 23.73 13.12
N VAL A 139 -16.72 24.17 13.56
CA VAL A 139 -16.33 24.22 14.99
C VAL A 139 -15.98 25.66 15.41
N SER A 140 -16.47 26.67 14.68
CA SER A 140 -16.28 28.09 14.99
C SER A 140 -17.62 28.76 15.26
#